data_AF-A0A556MZW2-F1
#
_entry.id   AF-A0A556MZW2-F1
#
_cell.length_a   1.000
_cell.length_b   1.000
_cell.length_c   1.000
_cell.angle_alpha   90.00
_cell.angle_beta   90.00
_cell.angle_gamma   90.00
#
_symmetry.space_group_name_H-M   'P 1'
#
loop_
_entity.id
_entity.type
_entity.pdbx_description
1 polymer ?
#
loop_
_entity_poly.entity_id
_entity_poly.type
_entity_poly.pdbx_seq_one_letter_code
_entity_poly.pdbx_strand_id
1 'polypeptide(L)'
;MERDDIIEYSLDAHHSEEQGKKIRRKIWLVTAILTLITAFEVGVGMTVHQDSSMWWIVKLLFIGLTLLKAGYIVLVFMHLGDERKVLKYCILVPYFIFVIYLIFIALTEANAVHTAWETYGG
;
A
#
# COMPACT_ATOMS: atom_id res chain seq x y z
N MET A 1 -50.97 0.90 12.35
CA MET A 1 -51.11 1.25 10.92
C MET A 1 -49.72 1.25 10.34
N GLU A 2 -49.39 0.25 9.51
CA GLU A 2 -48.23 0.37 8.64
C GLU A 2 -48.43 1.59 7.74
N ARG A 3 -47.40 2.43 7.60
CA ARG A 3 -47.44 3.60 6.72
C ARG A 3 -47.06 3.13 5.31
N ASP A 4 -48.07 2.73 4.53
CA ASP A 4 -47.97 2.25 3.14
C ASP A 4 -47.40 3.28 2.14
N ASP A 5 -47.16 4.51 2.59
CA ASP A 5 -46.74 5.65 1.78
C ASP A 5 -45.21 5.86 1.74
N ILE A 6 -44.43 5.04 2.45
CA ILE A 6 -42.96 5.09 2.41
C ILE A 6 -42.46 3.88 1.64
N ILE A 7 -41.90 4.09 0.44
CA ILE A 7 -41.14 3.06 -0.25
C ILE A 7 -39.82 2.89 0.50
N GLU A 8 -39.77 1.91 1.40
CA GLU A 8 -38.64 1.66 2.30
C GLU A 8 -37.51 0.93 1.56
N TYR A 9 -36.78 1.67 0.74
CA TYR A 9 -35.61 1.18 -0.01
C TYR A 9 -34.46 0.65 0.89
N SER A 10 -34.51 0.90 2.21
CA SER A 10 -33.50 0.45 3.18
C SER A 10 -33.62 -1.01 3.61
N LEU A 11 -34.77 -1.66 3.36
CA LEU A 11 -35.06 -3.01 3.86
C LEU A 11 -34.49 -4.12 2.95
N ASP A 12 -34.28 -3.86 1.66
CA ASP A 12 -33.67 -4.82 0.72
C ASP A 12 -32.14 -4.75 0.65
N ALA A 13 -31.50 -3.82 1.37
CA ALA A 13 -30.04 -3.66 1.43
C ALA A 13 -29.37 -4.55 2.51
N HIS A 14 -29.98 -5.67 2.87
CA HIS A 14 -29.38 -6.62 3.81
C HIS A 14 -28.30 -7.45 3.10
N HIS A 15 -27.05 -7.00 3.21
CA HIS A 15 -25.89 -7.82 2.89
C HIS A 15 -26.03 -9.18 3.59
N SER A 16 -25.94 -10.28 2.84
CA SER A 16 -26.11 -11.59 3.46
C SER A 16 -24.98 -11.84 4.48
N GLU A 17 -25.35 -12.40 5.63
CA GLU A 17 -24.42 -12.77 6.71
C GLU A 17 -23.23 -13.58 6.18
N GLU A 18 -23.47 -14.42 5.17
CA GLU A 18 -22.46 -15.23 4.50
C GLU A 18 -21.44 -14.39 3.71
N GLN A 19 -21.89 -13.35 2.99
CA GLN A 19 -20.99 -12.45 2.26
C GLN A 19 -20.11 -11.66 3.24
N GLY A 20 -20.68 -11.16 4.34
CA GLY A 20 -19.93 -10.46 5.38
C GLY A 20 -18.85 -11.32 6.03
N LYS A 21 -19.14 -12.60 6.31
CA LYS A 21 -18.16 -13.55 6.86
C LYS A 21 -16.96 -13.76 5.92
N LYS A 22 -17.20 -13.86 4.61
CA LYS A 22 -16.14 -14.02 3.60
C LYS A 22 -15.21 -12.81 3.54
N ILE A 23 -15.77 -11.59 3.55
CA ILE A 23 -15.00 -10.35 3.52
C ILE A 23 -14.14 -10.20 4.79
N ARG A 24 -14.72 -10.41 5.97
CA ARG A 24 -13.98 -10.35 7.25
C ARG A 24 -12.82 -11.35 7.27
N ARG A 25 -13.05 -12.57 6.76
CA ARG A 25 -11.99 -13.60 6.65
C ARG A 25 -10.88 -13.17 5.70
N LYS A 26 -11.21 -12.59 4.54
CA LYS A 26 -10.24 -12.06 3.57
C LYS A 26 -9.36 -10.98 4.21
N ILE A 27 -9.95 -10.04 4.94
CA ILE A 27 -9.23 -8.98 5.66
C ILE A 27 -8.25 -9.59 6.66
N TRP A 28 -8.72 -10.45 7.56
CA TRP A 28 -7.85 -11.08 8.57
C TRP A 28 -6.70 -11.90 7.98
N LEU A 29 -6.96 -12.62 6.89
CA LEU A 29 -5.93 -13.39 6.19
C LEU A 29 -4.86 -12.46 5.62
N VAL A 30 -5.26 -11.40 4.92
CA VAL A 30 -4.31 -10.48 4.28
C VAL A 30 -3.57 -9.67 5.35
N THR A 31 -4.21 -9.27 6.44
CA THR A 31 -3.53 -8.68 7.60
C THR A 31 -2.44 -9.60 8.12
N ALA A 32 -2.73 -10.89 8.33
CA ALA A 32 -1.74 -11.84 8.82
C ALA A 32 -0.55 -12.00 7.86
N ILE A 33 -0.81 -12.06 6.54
CA ILE A 33 0.25 -12.10 5.51
C ILE A 33 1.14 -10.85 5.60
N LEU A 34 0.54 -9.65 5.63
CA LEU A 34 1.30 -8.40 5.67
C LEU A 34 2.11 -8.26 6.95
N THR A 35 1.55 -8.67 8.09
CA THR A 35 2.27 -8.71 9.37
C THR A 35 3.47 -9.64 9.31
N LEU A 36 3.31 -10.84 8.74
CA LEU A 36 4.41 -11.80 8.61
C LEU A 36 5.52 -11.27 7.70
N ILE A 37 5.17 -10.69 6.54
CA ILE A 37 6.14 -10.07 5.62
C ILE A 37 6.88 -8.93 6.32
N THR A 38 6.18 -8.10 7.08
CA THR A 38 6.77 -6.98 7.81
C THR A 38 7.70 -7.47 8.92
N ALA A 39 7.29 -8.49 9.67
CA ALA A 39 8.13 -9.10 10.70
C ALA A 39 9.42 -9.69 10.09
N PHE A 40 9.30 -10.32 8.91
CA PHE A 40 10.45 -10.83 8.17
C PHE A 40 11.40 -9.71 7.73
N GLU A 41 10.89 -8.61 7.16
CA GLU A 41 11.73 -7.46 6.78
C GLU A 41 12.48 -6.88 7.98
N VAL A 42 11.79 -6.70 9.11
CA VAL A 42 12.44 -6.20 10.35
C VAL A 42 13.51 -7.18 10.82
N GLY A 43 13.25 -8.49 10.81
CA GLY A 43 14.24 -9.50 11.18
C GLY A 43 15.48 -9.52 10.27
N VAL A 44 15.29 -9.35 8.97
CA VAL A 44 16.41 -9.21 8.02
C VAL A 44 17.16 -7.89 8.25
N GLY A 45 16.45 -6.79 8.48
CA GLY A 45 17.04 -5.48 8.73
C GLY A 45 17.84 -5.39 10.02
N MET A 46 17.46 -6.15 11.05
CA MET A 46 18.20 -6.24 12.31
C MET A 46 19.47 -7.11 12.21
N THR A 47 19.54 -8.02 11.23
CA THR A 47 20.64 -9.01 11.13
C THR A 47 21.70 -8.60 10.12
N VAL A 48 21.32 -8.03 8.98
CA VAL A 48 22.26 -7.64 7.91
C VAL A 48 22.66 -6.17 8.04
N HIS A 49 23.95 -5.95 8.32
CA HIS A 49 24.54 -4.62 8.46
C HIS A 49 24.97 -4.04 7.09
N GLN A 50 25.11 -2.71 7.05
CA GLN A 50 25.40 -1.95 5.82
C GLN A 50 26.73 -2.32 5.16
N ASP A 51 27.70 -2.78 5.95
CA ASP A 51 29.05 -3.15 5.48
C ASP A 51 29.10 -4.56 4.85
N SER A 52 27.99 -5.32 4.91
CA SER A 52 27.92 -6.66 4.35
C SER A 52 27.87 -6.63 2.83
N SER A 53 28.56 -7.58 2.18
CA SER A 53 28.47 -7.78 0.72
C SER A 53 27.05 -8.11 0.24
N MET A 54 26.17 -8.57 1.13
CA MET A 54 24.76 -8.86 0.86
C MET A 54 23.85 -7.62 0.90
N TRP A 55 24.37 -6.45 1.31
CA TRP A 55 23.58 -5.24 1.54
C TRP A 55 22.77 -4.80 0.31
N TRP A 56 23.34 -4.95 -0.90
CA TRP A 56 22.63 -4.60 -2.14
C TRP A 56 21.42 -5.50 -2.39
N ILE A 57 21.51 -6.80 -2.08
CA ILE A 57 20.40 -7.76 -2.21
C ILE A 57 19.30 -7.39 -1.24
N VAL A 58 19.65 -7.04 0.00
CA VAL A 58 18.68 -6.63 1.02
C VAL A 58 17.92 -5.38 0.59
N LYS A 59 18.59 -4.38 -0.02
CA LYS A 59 17.90 -3.20 -0.57
C LYS A 59 16.87 -3.58 -1.63
N LEU A 60 17.23 -4.44 -2.58
CA LEU A 60 16.31 -4.89 -3.63
C LEU A 60 15.14 -5.70 -3.04
N LEU A 61 15.42 -6.54 -2.06
CA LEU A 61 14.41 -7.31 -1.33
C LEU A 61 13.42 -6.36 -0.62
N PHE A 62 13.91 -5.32 0.05
CA PHE A 62 13.06 -4.36 0.77
C PHE A 62 12.19 -3.55 -0.18
N ILE A 63 12.73 -3.13 -1.33
CA ILE A 63 11.95 -2.46 -2.38
C ILE A 63 10.85 -3.41 -2.90
N GLY A 64 11.20 -4.66 -3.22
CA GLY A 64 10.24 -5.65 -3.73
C GLY A 64 9.13 -5.98 -2.74
N LEU A 65 9.48 -6.24 -1.48
CA LEU A 65 8.51 -6.51 -0.41
C LEU A 65 7.63 -5.29 -0.12
N THR A 66 8.18 -4.08 -0.20
CA THR A 66 7.39 -2.84 -0.05
C THR A 66 6.37 -2.67 -1.17
N LEU A 67 6.75 -2.92 -2.43
CA LEU A 67 5.82 -2.89 -3.56
C LEU A 67 4.74 -3.96 -3.44
N LEU A 68 5.11 -5.18 -3.02
CA LEU A 68 4.15 -6.26 -2.78
C LEU A 68 3.13 -5.85 -1.71
N LYS A 69 3.59 -5.36 -0.56
CA LYS A 69 2.70 -4.90 0.52
C LYS A 69 1.77 -3.79 0.03
N ALA A 70 2.31 -2.79 -0.69
CA ALA A 70 1.50 -1.71 -1.26
C ALA A 70 0.40 -2.25 -2.19
N GLY A 71 0.72 -3.22 -3.05
CA GLY A 71 -0.25 -3.89 -3.92
C GLY A 71 -1.38 -4.57 -3.14
N TYR A 72 -1.04 -5.35 -2.11
CA TYR A 72 -2.05 -6.00 -1.25
C TYR A 72 -2.91 -4.97 -0.48
N ILE A 73 -2.33 -3.87 0.00
CA ILE A 73 -3.06 -2.80 0.69
C ILE A 73 -4.09 -2.16 -0.23
N VAL A 74 -3.65 -1.75 -1.43
CA VAL A 74 -4.52 -1.08 -2.40
C VAL A 74 -5.61 -2.02 -2.91
N LEU A 75 -5.29 -3.27 -3.21
CA LEU A 75 -6.27 -4.20 -3.78
C LEU A 75 -7.30 -4.69 -2.75
N VAL A 76 -6.89 -4.88 -1.48
CA VAL A 76 -7.73 -5.54 -0.47
C VAL A 76 -8.29 -4.55 0.55
N PHE A 77 -7.45 -3.74 1.20
CA PHE A 77 -7.90 -2.84 2.27
C PHE A 77 -8.60 -1.59 1.74
N MET A 78 -8.16 -1.06 0.59
CA MET A 78 -8.87 0.01 -0.09
C MET A 78 -10.04 -0.50 -0.95
N HIS A 79 -10.33 -1.81 -0.92
CA HIS A 79 -11.38 -2.48 -1.70
C HIS A 79 -11.27 -2.32 -3.23
N LEU A 80 -10.22 -1.64 -3.72
CA LEU A 80 -10.08 -1.28 -5.13
C LEU A 80 -10.04 -2.49 -6.05
N GLY A 81 -9.64 -3.67 -5.56
CA GLY A 81 -9.58 -4.91 -6.32
C GLY A 81 -10.92 -5.30 -6.95
N ASP A 82 -12.00 -5.19 -6.18
CA ASP A 82 -13.36 -5.66 -6.52
C ASP A 82 -14.20 -4.54 -7.20
N GLU A 83 -13.63 -3.34 -7.34
CA GLU A 83 -14.28 -2.14 -7.90
C GLU A 83 -14.23 -2.02 -9.43
N ARG A 84 -15.07 -1.12 -9.95
CA ARG A 84 -15.10 -0.78 -11.39
C ARG A 84 -13.73 -0.29 -11.87
N LYS A 85 -13.31 -0.74 -13.06
CA LYS A 85 -12.01 -0.38 -13.67
C LYS A 85 -11.79 1.14 -13.74
N VAL A 86 -12.83 1.91 -14.05
CA VAL A 86 -12.75 3.38 -14.14
C VAL A 86 -12.38 3.99 -12.79
N LEU A 87 -13.04 3.58 -11.70
CA LEU A 87 -12.76 4.08 -10.35
C LEU A 87 -11.35 3.69 -9.90
N LYS A 88 -10.92 2.45 -10.20
CA LYS A 88 -9.56 1.97 -9.94
C LYS A 88 -8.50 2.86 -10.60
N TYR A 89 -8.61 3.13 -11.90
CA TYR A 89 -7.63 3.97 -12.60
C TYR A 89 -7.72 5.44 -12.19
N CYS A 90 -8.91 5.94 -11.88
CA CYS A 90 -9.11 7.32 -11.39
C CYS A 90 -8.32 7.60 -10.11
N ILE A 91 -8.14 6.60 -9.24
CA ILE A 91 -7.36 6.74 -8.01
C ILE A 91 -5.89 6.35 -8.22
N LEU A 92 -5.64 5.24 -8.92
CA LEU A 92 -4.29 4.67 -9.04
C LEU A 92 -3.36 5.53 -9.91
N VAL A 93 -3.88 6.11 -11.00
CA VAL A 93 -3.07 6.93 -11.93
C VAL A 93 -2.53 8.20 -11.28
N PRO A 94 -3.35 9.09 -10.67
CA PRO A 94 -2.81 10.30 -10.05
C PRO A 94 -1.87 9.98 -8.89
N TYR A 95 -2.18 8.94 -8.10
CA TYR A 95 -1.30 8.50 -7.02
C TYR A 95 0.07 8.03 -7.55
N PHE A 96 0.09 7.26 -8.64
CA PHE A 96 1.33 6.78 -9.24
C PHE A 96 2.17 7.93 -9.82
N ILE A 97 1.54 8.87 -10.52
CA ILE A 97 2.20 10.08 -11.02
C ILE A 97 2.79 10.88 -9.86
N PHE A 98 2.02 11.05 -8.78
CA PHE A 98 2.48 11.76 -7.59
C PHE A 98 3.72 11.11 -6.95
N VAL A 99 3.73 9.78 -6.79
CA VAL A 99 4.89 9.06 -6.25
C VAL A 99 6.12 9.22 -7.13
N ILE A 100 5.99 9.09 -8.46
CA ILE A 100 7.12 9.32 -9.38
C ILE A 100 7.64 10.75 -9.28
N TYR A 101 6.73 11.73 -9.21
CA TYR A 101 7.09 13.13 -9.07
C TYR A 101 7.83 13.41 -7.75
N LEU A 102 7.40 12.81 -6.64
CA LEU A 102 8.12 12.90 -5.37
C LEU A 102 9.52 12.29 -5.44
N ILE A 103 9.68 11.14 -6.10
CA ILE A 103 11.01 10.54 -6.32
C ILE A 103 11.89 11.49 -7.14
N PHE A 104 11.36 12.07 -8.21
CA PHE A 104 12.08 13.03 -9.05
C PHE A 104 12.56 14.25 -8.25
N ILE A 105 11.69 14.89 -7.48
CA ILE A 105 12.06 16.04 -6.64
C ILE A 105 13.11 15.61 -5.60
N ALA A 106 12.87 14.51 -4.87
CA ALA A 106 13.77 14.08 -3.80
C ALA A 106 15.19 13.81 -4.33
N LEU A 107 15.32 13.19 -5.50
CA LEU A 107 16.62 12.96 -6.13
C LEU A 107 17.27 14.27 -6.63
N THR A 108 16.48 15.18 -7.19
CA THR A 108 16.99 16.47 -7.70
C THR A 108 17.52 17.33 -6.55
N GLU A 109 16.73 17.49 -5.49
CA GLU A 109 17.11 18.26 -4.30
C GLU A 109 18.28 17.61 -3.56
N ALA A 110 18.29 16.28 -3.42
CA ALA A 110 19.42 15.58 -2.78
C ALA A 110 20.73 15.81 -3.53
N ASN A 111 20.72 15.77 -4.87
CA ASN A 111 21.90 16.06 -5.68
C ASN A 111 22.33 17.53 -5.56
N ALA A 112 21.39 18.48 -5.58
CA ALA A 112 21.69 19.89 -5.40
C ALA A 112 22.35 20.15 -4.03
N VAL A 113 21.79 19.60 -2.95
CA VAL A 113 22.37 19.69 -1.60
C VAL A 113 23.75 19.04 -1.54
N HIS A 114 23.94 17.87 -2.15
CA HIS A 114 25.23 17.20 -2.20
C HIS A 114 26.30 18.05 -2.90
N THR A 115 26.00 18.63 -4.06
CA THR A 115 26.94 19.50 -4.78
C THR A 115 27.28 20.78 -4.00
N ALA A 116 26.30 21.37 -3.31
CA ALA A 116 26.52 22.53 -2.46
C ALA A 116 27.43 22.18 -1.27
N TRP A 117 27.22 21.01 -0.65
CA TRP A 117 28.09 20.51 0.42
C TRP A 117 29.53 20.30 -0.05
N GLU A 118 29.74 19.68 -1.22
CA GLU A 118 31.09 19.49 -1.76
C GLU A 118 31.80 20.81 -2.09
N THR A 119 31.03 21.83 -2.50
CA THR A 119 31.60 23.13 -2.91
C THR A 119 31.89 24.06 -1.73
N TYR A 120 31.02 24.06 -0.72
CA TYR A 120 31.04 25.05 0.37
C TYR A 120 31.19 24.45 1.78
N GLY A 121 31.05 23.13 1.93
CA GLY A 121 30.95 22.45 3.23
C GLY A 121 32.28 22.15 3.92
N GLY A 122 33.40 22.16 3.18
CA GLY A 122 34.73 21.80 3.71
C GLY A 122 35.01 20.30 3.70
#